data_AF-A0A350CIF5-F1
#
_entry.id   AF-A0A350CIF5-F1
#
_cell.length_a   1.000
_cell.length_b   1.000
_cell.length_c   1.000
_cell.angle_alpha   90.00
_cell.angle_beta   90.00
_cell.angle_gamma   90.00
#
_symmetry.space_group_name_H-M   'P 1'
#
loop_
_entity.id
_entity.type
_entity.pdbx_description
1 polymer ?
#
loop_
_entity_poly.entity_id
_entity_poly.type
_entity_poly.pdbx_seq_one_letter_code
_entity_poly.pdbx_strand_id
1 'polypeptide(L)'
;MPWNGLGNLYCDFLGRFPEAAEAYSRALSLDAKNACVWYNLVFLQRDFLGDPAAARQSFAVIESEFSAESVDTRELHRGLFAAYEQNLGLAAGHFDAALDLVPSGLPYTTADDWCRTAAVLLELGHGEWFQQVLQRRGHNHSLRPFFEAIRAQTIGERAALLNVAPEVRPAAGWLYDQIEQRRQRLQNVHRRQVSSQSRGRPGRGRSKS
;
A
#
# COMPACT_ATOMS: atom_id res chain seq x y z
N MET A 1 -14.16 -14.09 5.26
CA MET A 1 -14.62 -13.59 6.57
C MET A 1 -15.25 -12.21 6.42
N PRO A 2 -16.54 -12.01 6.78
CA PRO A 2 -17.25 -10.75 6.54
C PRO A 2 -16.61 -9.54 7.22
N TRP A 3 -16.03 -9.71 8.41
CA TRP A 3 -15.33 -8.65 9.14
C TRP A 3 -14.06 -8.15 8.45
N ASN A 4 -13.30 -9.03 7.79
CA ASN A 4 -12.13 -8.63 6.99
C ASN A 4 -12.57 -7.74 5.81
N GLY A 5 -13.60 -8.18 5.08
CA GLY A 5 -14.16 -7.40 3.97
C GLY A 5 -14.71 -6.05 4.41
N LEU A 6 -15.34 -6.00 5.60
CA LEU A 6 -15.81 -4.75 6.19
C LEU A 6 -14.66 -3.81 6.57
N GLY A 7 -13.58 -4.35 7.14
CA GLY A 7 -12.36 -3.57 7.41
C GLY A 7 -11.75 -2.99 6.14
N ASN A 8 -11.66 -3.80 5.08
CA ASN A 8 -11.20 -3.35 3.77
C ASN A 8 -12.13 -2.26 3.21
N LEU A 9 -13.45 -2.39 3.37
CA LEU A 9 -14.41 -1.35 2.96
C LEU A 9 -14.16 -0.03 3.70
N TYR A 10 -14.01 -0.09 5.03
CA TYR A 10 -13.75 1.11 5.82
C TYR A 10 -12.43 1.78 5.46
N CYS A 11 -11.37 0.98 5.28
CA CYS A 11 -10.04 1.46 4.95
C CYS A 11 -9.96 1.98 3.50
N ASP A 12 -10.22 1.11 2.52
CA ASP A 12 -9.98 1.34 1.10
C ASP A 12 -11.15 2.01 0.36
N PHE A 13 -12.30 2.21 0.99
CA PHE A 13 -13.46 2.84 0.33
C PHE A 13 -14.00 4.04 1.09
N LEU A 14 -14.03 3.99 2.43
CA LEU A 14 -14.69 5.03 3.23
C LEU A 14 -13.72 5.97 3.98
N GLY A 15 -12.44 5.61 4.12
CA GLY A 15 -11.48 6.40 4.89
C GLY A 15 -11.81 6.48 6.38
N ARG A 16 -12.50 5.46 6.90
CA ARG A 16 -12.96 5.32 8.29
C ARG A 16 -12.00 4.42 9.06
N PHE A 17 -10.79 4.92 9.31
CA PHE A 17 -9.68 4.12 9.84
C PHE A 17 -9.91 3.55 11.24
N PRO A 18 -10.53 4.26 12.20
CA PRO A 18 -10.87 3.67 13.49
C PRO A 18 -11.82 2.46 13.35
N GLU A 19 -12.85 2.59 12.52
CA GLU A 19 -13.81 1.51 12.28
C GLU A 19 -13.18 0.34 11.50
N ALA A 20 -12.22 0.62 10.63
CA ALA A 20 -11.41 -0.42 9.99
C ALA A 20 -10.61 -1.23 11.03
N ALA A 21 -9.98 -0.56 12.00
CA ALA A 21 -9.25 -1.22 13.08
C ALA A 21 -10.17 -2.08 13.95
N GLU A 22 -11.36 -1.59 14.30
CA GLU A 22 -12.38 -2.35 15.03
C GLU A 22 -12.83 -3.59 14.26
N ALA A 23 -13.07 -3.46 12.94
CA ALA A 23 -13.47 -4.57 12.09
C ALA A 23 -12.37 -5.64 11.98
N TYR A 24 -11.10 -5.24 11.82
CA TYR A 24 -9.98 -6.20 11.81
C TYR A 24 -9.79 -6.86 13.18
N SER A 25 -9.89 -6.09 14.27
CA SER A 25 -9.85 -6.64 15.64
C SER A 25 -10.94 -7.69 15.85
N ARG A 26 -12.17 -7.41 15.36
CA ARG A 26 -13.27 -8.39 15.41
C ARG A 26 -12.97 -9.63 14.56
N ALA A 27 -12.40 -9.46 13.37
CA ALA A 27 -12.01 -10.59 12.52
C ALA A 27 -10.97 -11.49 13.21
N LEU A 28 -9.93 -10.90 13.83
CA LEU A 28 -8.91 -11.63 14.58
C LEU A 28 -9.45 -12.29 15.86
N SER A 29 -10.47 -11.70 16.50
CA SER A 29 -11.13 -12.34 17.65
C SER A 29 -11.89 -13.62 17.29
N LEU A 30 -12.32 -13.74 16.04
CA LEU A 30 -13.02 -14.92 15.52
C LEU A 30 -12.05 -15.95 14.96
N ASP A 31 -10.99 -15.48 14.30
CA ASP A 31 -9.93 -16.31 13.73
C ASP A 31 -8.60 -15.57 13.84
N ALA A 32 -7.88 -15.85 14.93
CA ALA A 32 -6.59 -15.22 15.21
C ALA A 32 -5.49 -15.64 14.21
N LYS A 33 -5.70 -16.74 13.46
CA LYS A 33 -4.74 -17.29 12.50
C LYS A 33 -4.97 -16.81 11.06
N ASN A 34 -5.81 -15.80 10.88
CA ASN A 34 -6.11 -15.27 9.56
C ASN A 34 -5.02 -14.31 9.06
N ALA A 35 -4.05 -14.83 8.30
CA ALA A 35 -2.91 -14.04 7.80
C ALA A 35 -3.36 -12.80 7.00
N CYS A 36 -4.42 -12.92 6.17
CA CYS A 36 -4.93 -11.79 5.38
C CYS A 36 -5.37 -10.62 6.26
N VAL A 37 -6.03 -10.89 7.40
CA VAL A 37 -6.47 -9.83 8.32
C VAL A 37 -5.26 -9.15 8.95
N TRP A 38 -4.22 -9.92 9.32
CA TRP A 38 -2.99 -9.36 9.86
C TRP A 38 -2.28 -8.45 8.86
N TYR A 39 -2.15 -8.86 7.59
CA TYR A 39 -1.58 -7.99 6.55
C TYR A 39 -2.36 -6.68 6.37
N ASN A 40 -3.70 -6.77 6.31
CA ASN A 40 -4.56 -5.59 6.19
C ASN A 40 -4.42 -4.64 7.39
N LEU A 41 -4.27 -5.20 8.60
CA LEU A 41 -4.02 -4.43 9.81
C LEU A 41 -2.65 -3.74 9.76
N VAL A 42 -1.60 -4.40 9.26
CA VAL A 42 -0.26 -3.81 9.10
C VAL A 42 -0.30 -2.63 8.11
N PHE A 43 -1.00 -2.75 6.97
CA PHE A 43 -1.21 -1.63 6.04
C PHE A 43 -1.90 -0.45 6.76
N LEU A 44 -2.99 -0.72 7.48
CA LEU A 44 -3.74 0.29 8.23
C LEU A 44 -2.86 1.03 9.24
N GLN A 45 -2.12 0.29 10.08
CA GLN A 45 -1.27 0.82 11.14
C GLN A 45 -0.13 1.66 10.57
N ARG A 46 0.60 1.13 9.57
CA ARG A 46 1.76 1.79 8.97
C ARG A 46 1.37 3.04 8.19
N ASP A 47 0.36 2.93 7.31
CA ASP A 47 0.14 3.93 6.26
C ASP A 47 -0.91 4.98 6.61
N PHE A 48 -1.91 4.64 7.44
CA PHE A 48 -3.04 5.52 7.73
C PHE A 48 -3.11 5.97 9.19
N LEU A 49 -2.73 5.11 10.14
CA LEU A 49 -2.69 5.47 11.57
C LEU A 49 -1.38 6.14 11.97
N GLY A 50 -0.31 6.00 11.17
CA GLY A 50 0.99 6.57 11.47
C GLY A 50 1.67 5.91 12.67
N ASP A 51 1.40 4.61 12.89
CA ASP A 51 1.98 3.82 13.98
C ASP A 51 2.84 2.67 13.42
N PRO A 52 4.07 2.98 12.94
CA PRO A 52 4.97 1.97 12.41
C PRO A 52 5.43 0.97 13.47
N ALA A 53 5.39 1.34 14.76
CA ALA A 53 5.78 0.44 15.85
C ALA A 53 4.74 -0.67 16.05
N ALA A 54 3.45 -0.32 16.07
CA ALA A 54 2.36 -1.31 16.08
C ALA A 54 2.38 -2.16 14.81
N ALA A 55 2.59 -1.54 13.64
CA ALA A 55 2.71 -2.27 12.38
C ALA A 55 3.82 -3.32 12.40
N ARG A 56 5.00 -2.99 12.95
CA ARG A 56 6.12 -3.92 13.14
C ARG A 56 5.78 -5.07 14.07
N GLN A 57 5.09 -4.81 15.17
CA GLN A 57 4.66 -5.86 16.11
C GLN A 57 3.68 -6.83 15.46
N SER A 58 2.64 -6.30 14.79
CA SER A 58 1.68 -7.10 14.03
C SER A 58 2.36 -7.91 12.93
N PHE A 59 3.34 -7.32 12.23
CA PHE A 59 4.07 -8.02 11.17
C PHE A 59 4.99 -9.12 11.72
N ALA A 60 5.58 -8.95 12.90
CA ALA A 60 6.38 -10.00 13.54
C ALA A 60 5.55 -11.25 13.88
N VAL A 61 4.28 -11.09 14.26
CA VAL A 61 3.35 -12.22 14.43
C VAL A 61 3.25 -13.01 13.13
N ILE A 62 3.09 -12.30 11.99
CA ILE A 62 2.99 -12.95 10.68
C ILE A 62 4.22 -13.77 10.35
N GLU A 63 5.42 -13.20 10.55
CA GLU A 63 6.68 -13.89 10.26
C GLU A 63 6.91 -15.11 11.15
N SER A 64 6.39 -15.09 12.37
CA SER A 64 6.53 -16.20 13.32
C SER A 64 5.49 -17.31 13.15
N GLU A 65 4.24 -16.96 12.81
CA GLU A 65 3.11 -17.90 12.84
C GLU A 65 2.64 -18.36 11.45
N PHE A 66 2.92 -17.59 10.38
CA PHE A 66 2.41 -17.86 9.03
C PHE A 66 3.57 -18.08 8.04
N SER A 67 4.06 -19.32 7.96
CA SER A 67 5.24 -19.64 7.15
C SER A 67 4.98 -19.72 5.65
N ALA A 68 3.76 -20.09 5.21
CA ALA A 68 3.48 -20.48 3.82
C ALA A 68 2.33 -19.71 3.13
N GLU A 69 1.67 -18.75 3.78
CA GLU A 69 0.52 -18.03 3.21
C GLU A 69 0.90 -16.63 2.70
N SER A 70 0.37 -16.27 1.51
CA SER A 70 0.54 -14.97 0.83
C SER A 70 1.99 -14.45 0.88
N VAL A 71 2.90 -15.29 0.38
CA VAL A 71 4.35 -15.02 0.42
C VAL A 71 4.70 -13.75 -0.35
N ASP A 72 3.97 -13.44 -1.43
CA ASP A 72 4.10 -12.19 -2.16
C ASP A 72 3.72 -11.00 -1.27
N THR A 73 2.55 -11.02 -0.60
CA THR A 73 2.14 -9.97 0.35
C THR A 73 3.17 -9.77 1.46
N ARG A 74 3.78 -10.84 1.99
CA ARG A 74 4.85 -10.74 2.99
C ARG A 74 6.04 -9.94 2.47
N GLU A 75 6.52 -10.26 1.27
CA GLU A 75 7.63 -9.56 0.65
C GLU A 75 7.26 -8.11 0.28
N LEU A 76 6.01 -7.84 -0.13
CA LEU A 76 5.52 -6.46 -0.31
C LEU A 76 5.63 -5.65 0.97
N HIS A 77 5.22 -6.20 2.12
CA HIS A 77 5.35 -5.49 3.40
C HIS A 77 6.81 -5.24 3.80
N ARG A 78 7.70 -6.23 3.65
CA ARG A 78 9.15 -6.05 3.89
C ARG A 78 9.72 -4.93 3.02
N GLY A 79 9.37 -4.94 1.73
CA GLY A 79 9.77 -3.91 0.78
C GLY A 79 9.27 -2.52 1.17
N LEU A 80 7.99 -2.41 1.57
CA LEU A 80 7.40 -1.13 2.00
C LEU A 80 8.03 -0.61 3.28
N PHE A 81 8.29 -1.46 4.27
CA PHE A 81 9.02 -1.06 5.46
C PHE A 81 10.40 -0.51 5.13
N ALA A 82 11.16 -1.17 4.27
CA ALA A 82 12.46 -0.69 3.80
C ALA A 82 12.34 0.62 3.00
N ALA A 83 11.27 0.79 2.21
CA ALA A 83 11.01 2.03 1.47
C ALA A 83 10.71 3.22 2.39
N TYR A 84 9.90 3.02 3.45
CA TYR A 84 9.70 4.05 4.49
C TYR A 84 11.01 4.43 5.19
N GLU A 85 11.93 3.49 5.35
CA GLU A 85 13.28 3.71 5.90
C GLU A 85 14.28 4.26 4.88
N GLN A 86 13.85 4.58 3.65
CA GLN A 86 14.68 5.04 2.54
C GLN A 86 15.80 4.05 2.13
N ASN A 87 15.68 2.78 2.53
CA ASN A 87 16.57 1.71 2.12
C ASN A 87 16.08 1.07 0.82
N LEU A 88 16.18 1.82 -0.28
CA LEU A 88 15.68 1.41 -1.59
C LEU A 88 16.40 0.17 -2.14
N GLY A 89 17.66 -0.08 -1.76
CA GLY A 89 18.37 -1.29 -2.15
C GLY A 89 17.72 -2.55 -1.57
N LEU A 90 17.45 -2.53 -0.26
CA LEU A 90 16.74 -3.63 0.42
C LEU A 90 15.30 -3.75 -0.07
N ALA A 91 14.59 -2.63 -0.22
CA ALA A 91 13.23 -2.61 -0.73
C ALA A 91 13.12 -3.25 -2.11
N ALA A 92 14.05 -2.94 -3.02
CA ALA A 92 14.10 -3.52 -4.35
C ALA A 92 14.26 -5.05 -4.28
N GLY A 93 15.12 -5.56 -3.38
CA GLY A 93 15.31 -7.01 -3.21
C GLY A 93 14.03 -7.73 -2.79
N HIS A 94 13.25 -7.15 -1.87
CA HIS A 94 11.96 -7.69 -1.46
C HIS A 94 10.91 -7.60 -2.58
N PHE A 95 10.85 -6.49 -3.31
CA PHE A 95 9.93 -6.38 -4.44
C PHE A 95 10.27 -7.34 -5.58
N ASP A 96 11.55 -7.60 -5.85
CA ASP A 96 11.95 -8.67 -6.77
C ASP A 96 11.42 -10.03 -6.31
N ALA A 97 11.62 -10.37 -5.03
CA ALA A 97 11.14 -11.63 -4.47
C ALA A 97 9.61 -11.75 -4.57
N ALA A 98 8.86 -10.66 -4.32
CA ALA A 98 7.41 -10.63 -4.50
C ALA A 98 7.02 -10.83 -5.97
N LEU A 99 7.70 -10.17 -6.91
CA LEU A 99 7.41 -10.21 -8.34
C LEU A 99 7.72 -11.57 -8.98
N ASP A 100 8.78 -12.24 -8.52
CA ASP A 100 9.14 -13.60 -8.96
C ASP A 100 8.03 -14.63 -8.65
N LEU A 101 7.21 -14.38 -7.62
CA LEU A 101 6.08 -15.23 -7.23
C LEU A 101 4.84 -15.01 -8.10
N VAL A 102 4.79 -13.93 -8.87
CA VAL A 102 3.63 -13.53 -9.70
C VAL A 102 4.03 -13.31 -11.17
N PRO A 103 4.73 -14.27 -11.82
CA PRO A 103 5.40 -14.02 -13.09
C PRO A 103 4.44 -13.71 -14.24
N SER A 104 3.18 -14.16 -14.16
CA SER A 104 2.20 -14.12 -15.27
C SER A 104 0.93 -13.32 -14.96
N GLY A 105 0.91 -12.52 -13.90
CA GLY A 105 -0.25 -11.73 -13.51
C GLY A 105 -0.39 -11.61 -11.99
N LEU A 106 -1.06 -10.53 -11.55
CA LEU A 106 -1.37 -10.33 -10.14
C LEU A 106 -2.43 -11.35 -9.68
N PRO A 107 -2.20 -12.08 -8.58
CA PRO A 107 -3.20 -12.99 -8.04
C PRO A 107 -4.45 -12.22 -7.60
N TYR A 108 -5.63 -12.75 -7.90
CA TYR A 108 -6.89 -12.11 -7.48
C TYR A 108 -6.96 -11.89 -5.96
N THR A 109 -6.39 -12.80 -5.19
CA THR A 109 -6.43 -12.80 -3.72
C THR A 109 -5.53 -11.75 -3.07
N THR A 110 -4.51 -11.25 -3.77
CA THR A 110 -3.53 -10.27 -3.26
C THR A 110 -3.46 -9.02 -4.14
N ALA A 111 -4.28 -8.91 -5.19
CA ALA A 111 -4.28 -7.78 -6.12
C ALA A 111 -4.50 -6.42 -5.42
N ASP A 112 -5.27 -6.39 -4.33
CA ASP A 112 -5.43 -5.20 -3.51
C ASP A 112 -4.16 -4.84 -2.74
N ASP A 113 -3.38 -5.80 -2.26
CA ASP A 113 -2.07 -5.56 -1.63
C ASP A 113 -1.06 -4.96 -2.60
N TRP A 114 -1.05 -5.44 -3.85
CA TRP A 114 -0.26 -4.85 -4.93
C TRP A 114 -0.67 -3.40 -5.22
N CYS A 115 -1.98 -3.11 -5.25
CA CYS A 115 -2.50 -1.75 -5.43
C CYS A 115 -2.16 -0.84 -4.23
N ARG A 116 -2.27 -1.33 -2.99
CA ARG A 116 -1.86 -0.60 -1.78
C ARG A 116 -0.37 -0.27 -1.83
N THR A 117 0.46 -1.26 -2.18
CA THR A 117 1.91 -1.10 -2.32
C THR A 117 2.25 -0.02 -3.33
N ALA A 118 1.67 -0.08 -4.53
CA ALA A 118 1.89 0.92 -5.56
C ALA A 118 1.46 2.33 -5.10
N ALA A 119 0.29 2.45 -4.44
CA ALA A 119 -0.19 3.72 -3.93
C ALA A 119 0.75 4.34 -2.89
N VAL A 120 1.29 3.53 -1.97
CA VAL A 120 2.27 3.98 -0.97
C VAL A 120 3.56 4.43 -1.64
N LEU A 121 4.12 3.63 -2.56
CA LEU A 121 5.37 3.99 -3.26
C LEU A 121 5.22 5.27 -4.09
N LEU A 122 4.07 5.47 -4.74
CA LEU A 122 3.76 6.69 -5.48
C LEU A 122 3.64 7.91 -4.55
N GLU A 123 3.06 7.73 -3.37
CA GLU A 123 2.95 8.80 -2.37
C GLU A 123 4.30 9.16 -1.75
N LEU A 124 5.19 8.18 -1.57
CA LEU A 124 6.58 8.39 -1.14
C LEU A 124 7.47 8.99 -2.23
N GLY A 125 6.95 9.22 -3.45
CA GLY A 125 7.72 9.76 -4.57
C GLY A 125 8.61 8.74 -5.27
N HIS A 126 8.42 7.44 -5.03
CA HIS A 126 9.21 6.35 -5.60
C HIS A 126 8.56 5.71 -6.84
N GLY A 127 7.67 6.42 -7.54
CA GLY A 127 6.96 5.91 -8.72
C GLY A 127 7.88 5.52 -9.88
N GLU A 128 8.81 6.39 -10.27
CA GLU A 128 9.79 6.09 -11.33
C GLU A 128 10.75 4.97 -10.92
N TRP A 129 11.20 4.99 -9.67
CA TRP A 129 12.05 3.96 -9.11
C TRP A 129 11.35 2.58 -9.14
N PHE A 130 10.08 2.50 -8.75
CA PHE A 130 9.35 1.24 -8.75
C PHE A 130 9.11 0.72 -10.17
N GLN A 131 8.95 1.61 -11.16
CA GLN A 131 8.94 1.23 -12.57
C GLN A 131 10.27 0.59 -13.01
N GLN A 132 11.41 1.10 -12.55
CA GLN A 132 12.72 0.49 -12.84
C GLN A 132 12.85 -0.90 -12.21
N VAL A 133 12.33 -1.10 -10.99
CA VAL A 133 12.27 -2.42 -10.33
C VAL A 133 11.45 -3.42 -11.15
N LEU A 134 10.30 -2.99 -11.69
CA LEU A 134 9.50 -3.84 -12.59
C LEU A 134 10.24 -4.16 -13.90
N GLN A 135 10.95 -3.18 -14.48
CA GLN A 135 11.63 -3.33 -15.76
C GLN A 135 12.85 -4.26 -15.70
N ARG A 136 13.64 -4.21 -14.63
CA ARG A 136 14.92 -4.94 -14.56
C ARG A 136 14.79 -6.46 -14.66
N ARG A 137 13.60 -7.01 -14.41
CA ARG A 137 13.26 -8.44 -14.57
C ARG A 137 12.19 -8.72 -15.63
N GLY A 138 11.82 -7.71 -16.44
CA GLY A 138 10.85 -7.88 -17.53
C GLY A 138 9.38 -7.86 -17.12
N HIS A 139 9.06 -7.51 -15.86
CA HIS A 139 7.67 -7.41 -15.39
C HIS A 139 6.91 -6.23 -16.01
N ASN A 140 7.59 -5.29 -16.66
CA ASN A 140 6.95 -4.31 -17.53
C ASN A 140 6.20 -4.97 -18.70
N HIS A 141 6.62 -6.16 -19.14
CA HIS A 141 5.92 -6.95 -20.15
C HIS A 141 4.98 -7.97 -19.52
N SER A 142 5.44 -8.73 -18.52
CA SER A 142 4.63 -9.82 -17.94
C SER A 142 3.47 -9.32 -17.07
N LEU A 143 3.64 -8.16 -16.42
CA LEU A 143 2.62 -7.44 -15.64
C LEU A 143 2.23 -6.12 -16.31
N ARG A 144 2.16 -6.10 -17.65
CA ARG A 144 1.94 -4.89 -18.44
C ARG A 144 0.78 -4.01 -17.96
N PRO A 145 -0.42 -4.53 -17.61
CA PRO A 145 -1.49 -3.68 -17.08
C PRO A 145 -1.09 -2.91 -15.81
N PHE A 146 -0.38 -3.57 -14.89
CA PHE A 146 0.06 -2.98 -13.63
C PHE A 146 1.18 -1.95 -13.84
N PHE A 147 2.16 -2.28 -14.69
CA PHE A 147 3.21 -1.36 -15.07
C PHE A 147 2.65 -0.07 -15.70
N GLU A 148 1.71 -0.18 -16.64
CA GLU A 148 1.10 0.98 -17.31
C GLU A 148 0.28 1.84 -16.34
N ALA A 149 -0.40 1.22 -15.38
CA ALA A 149 -1.13 1.94 -14.34
C ALA A 149 -0.18 2.78 -13.46
N ILE A 150 0.95 2.20 -13.02
CA ILE A 150 1.96 2.91 -12.22
C ILE A 150 2.63 4.01 -13.05
N ARG A 151 2.94 3.76 -14.32
CA ARG A 151 3.51 4.75 -15.23
C ARG A 151 2.59 5.96 -15.36
N ALA A 152 1.32 5.73 -15.67
CA ALA A 152 0.31 6.80 -15.80
C ALA A 152 0.12 7.57 -14.47
N GLN A 153 0.13 6.86 -13.33
CA GLN A 153 0.09 7.48 -12.00
C GLN A 153 1.30 8.34 -11.67
N THR A 154 2.49 7.92 -12.11
CA THR A 154 3.74 8.63 -11.85
C THR A 154 3.80 9.96 -12.57
N ILE A 155 3.34 10.00 -13.83
CA ILE A 155 3.24 11.24 -14.61
C ILE A 155 1.99 12.07 -14.27
N GLY A 156 1.04 11.51 -13.51
CA GLY A 156 -0.20 12.18 -13.12
C GLY A 156 -1.24 12.32 -14.23
N GLU A 157 -1.13 11.50 -15.29
CA GLU A 157 -1.98 11.60 -16.48
C GLU A 157 -2.66 10.27 -16.82
N ARG A 158 -3.91 10.11 -16.37
CA ARG A 158 -4.73 8.93 -16.74
C ARG A 158 -4.90 8.78 -18.25
N ALA A 159 -4.91 9.89 -19.00
CA ALA A 159 -5.02 9.90 -20.46
C ALA A 159 -3.86 9.17 -21.16
N ALA A 160 -2.71 9.01 -20.50
CA ALA A 160 -1.59 8.24 -21.04
C ALA A 160 -1.92 6.75 -21.28
N LEU A 161 -2.99 6.23 -20.66
CA LEU A 161 -3.50 4.89 -20.93
C LEU A 161 -4.19 4.76 -22.30
N LEU A 162 -4.58 5.86 -22.94
CA LEU A 162 -5.15 5.82 -24.30
C LEU A 162 -4.12 5.33 -25.32
N ASN A 163 -2.82 5.57 -25.06
CA ASN A 163 -1.71 5.10 -25.89
C ASN A 163 -1.32 3.64 -25.62
N VAL A 164 -1.94 3.00 -24.62
CA VAL A 164 -1.74 1.58 -24.32
C VAL A 164 -2.61 0.73 -25.24
N ALA A 165 -2.12 -0.46 -25.59
CA ALA A 165 -2.79 -1.41 -26.46
C ALA A 165 -4.25 -1.68 -25.99
N PRO A 166 -5.24 -1.72 -26.90
CA PRO A 166 -6.66 -1.83 -26.53
C PRO A 166 -7.00 -3.01 -25.62
N GLU A 167 -6.29 -4.13 -25.75
CA GLU A 167 -6.47 -5.34 -24.96
C GLU A 167 -5.93 -5.24 -23.52
N VAL A 168 -4.93 -4.39 -23.28
CA VAL A 168 -4.32 -4.16 -21.95
C VAL A 168 -5.04 -3.02 -21.21
N ARG A 169 -5.56 -2.04 -21.96
CA ARG A 169 -6.10 -0.78 -21.44
C ARG A 169 -7.19 -0.95 -20.37
N PRO A 170 -8.18 -1.85 -20.49
CA PRO A 170 -9.21 -2.01 -19.46
C PRO A 170 -8.63 -2.43 -18.11
N ALA A 171 -7.72 -3.41 -18.11
CA ALA A 171 -7.06 -3.88 -16.90
C ALA A 171 -6.15 -2.80 -16.29
N ALA A 172 -5.38 -2.09 -17.13
CA ALA A 172 -4.55 -0.97 -16.68
C ALA A 172 -5.38 0.18 -16.09
N GLY A 173 -6.53 0.49 -16.71
CA GLY A 173 -7.47 1.51 -16.21
C GLY A 173 -8.07 1.13 -14.86
N TRP A 174 -8.48 -0.12 -14.69
CA TRP A 174 -8.98 -0.60 -13.40
C TRP A 174 -7.91 -0.50 -12.31
N LEU A 175 -6.68 -0.96 -12.57
CA LEU A 175 -5.56 -0.86 -11.63
C LEU A 175 -5.22 0.60 -11.31
N TYR A 176 -5.22 1.48 -12.31
CA TYR A 176 -5.02 2.91 -12.12
C TYR A 176 -6.02 3.48 -11.11
N ASP A 177 -7.32 3.18 -11.30
CA ASP A 177 -8.38 3.72 -10.45
C ASP A 177 -8.30 3.14 -9.02
N GLN A 178 -7.93 1.86 -8.88
CA GLN A 178 -7.68 1.23 -7.57
C GLN A 178 -6.50 1.86 -6.82
N ILE A 179 -5.42 2.20 -7.52
CA ILE A 179 -4.25 2.87 -6.96
C ILE A 179 -4.58 4.32 -6.60
N GLU A 180 -5.22 5.06 -7.51
CA GLU A 180 -5.62 6.46 -7.35
C GLU A 180 -6.43 6.65 -6.07
N GLN A 181 -7.46 5.82 -5.90
CA GLN A 181 -8.37 5.91 -4.77
C GLN A 181 -7.64 5.78 -3.43
N ARG A 182 -6.68 4.85 -3.34
CA ARG A 182 -5.87 4.63 -2.14
C ARG A 182 -4.87 5.76 -1.92
N ARG A 183 -4.20 6.21 -2.98
CA ARG A 183 -3.25 7.33 -2.95
C ARG A 183 -3.90 8.62 -2.45
N GLN A 184 -5.10 8.96 -2.94
CA GLN A 184 -5.86 10.12 -2.48
C GLN A 184 -6.14 10.08 -0.97
N ARG A 185 -6.40 8.90 -0.40
CA ARG A 185 -6.61 8.75 1.04
C ARG A 185 -5.34 8.98 1.84
N LEU A 186 -4.21 8.44 1.39
CA LEU A 186 -2.91 8.68 2.03
C LEU A 186 -2.61 10.18 2.07
N GLN A 187 -2.79 10.88 0.95
CA GLN A 187 -2.62 12.34 0.88
C GLN A 187 -3.53 13.10 1.83
N ASN A 188 -4.78 12.64 2.01
CA ASN A 188 -5.72 13.27 2.92
C ASN A 188 -5.29 13.08 4.38
N VAL A 189 -4.72 11.93 4.74
CA VAL A 189 -4.14 11.69 6.07
C VAL A 189 -2.94 12.61 6.31
N HIS A 190 -1.97 12.64 5.39
CA HIS A 190 -0.80 13.51 5.50
C HIS A 190 -1.19 14.99 5.64
N ARG A 191 -2.15 15.47 4.83
CA ARG A 191 -2.67 16.85 4.92
C ARG A 191 -3.32 17.16 6.28
N ARG A 192 -4.07 16.22 6.86
CA ARG A 192 -4.69 16.39 8.19
C ARG A 192 -3.66 16.44 9.30
N GLN A 193 -2.62 15.62 9.24
CA GLN A 193 -1.52 15.61 10.23
C GLN A 193 -0.71 16.91 10.20
N VAL A 194 -0.41 17.45 9.01
CA VAL A 194 0.30 18.74 8.89
C VAL A 194 -0.55 19.89 9.42
N SER A 195 -1.87 19.88 9.18
CA SER A 195 -2.77 20.94 9.65
C SER A 195 -3.06 20.90 11.16
N SER A 196 -3.01 19.73 11.80
CA SER A 196 -3.10 19.63 13.26
C SER A 196 -1.81 20.09 13.95
N GLN A 197 -0.64 19.78 13.39
CA GLN A 197 0.66 20.24 13.91
C GLN A 197 0.84 21.77 13.80
N SER A 198 0.31 22.40 12.76
CA SER A 198 0.39 23.86 12.60
C SER A 198 -0.54 24.63 13.55
N ARG A 199 -1.68 24.06 13.95
CA ARG A 199 -2.61 24.63 14.95
C ARG A 199 -2.11 24.47 16.40
N GLY A 200 -1.15 23.58 16.65
CA GLY A 200 -0.62 23.26 17.98
C GLY A 200 0.56 24.11 18.47
N ARG A 201 1.01 25.14 17.75
CA ARG A 201 2.06 26.06 18.24
C ARG A 201 1.43 27.19 19.08
N PRO A 202 1.50 27.17 20.42
CA PRO A 202 1.12 28.33 21.21
C PRO A 202 2.08 29.48 20.88
N GLY A 203 1.52 30.64 20.52
CA GLY A 203 2.30 31.85 20.32
C GLY A 203 3.16 32.10 21.56
N ARG A 204 4.49 32.06 21.40
CA ARG A 204 5.42 32.47 22.45
C ARG A 204 5.03 33.88 22.88
N GLY A 205 4.55 33.98 24.12
CA GLY A 205 4.18 35.22 24.75
C GLY A 205 5.29 36.25 24.60
N ARG A 206 4.94 37.43 24.10
CA ARG A 206 5.73 38.63 24.36
C ARG A 206 5.51 39.01 25.82
N SER A 207 6.42 38.57 26.67
CA SER A 207 6.80 39.32 27.88
C SER A 207 7.64 40.52 27.43
N LYS A 208 7.32 41.69 27.99
CA LYS A 208 8.05 42.97 28.10
C LYS A 208 6.98 44.09 28.04
N SER A 209 6.80 44.96 29.02
CA SER A 209 7.51 45.29 30.26
C SER A 209 6.53 45.99 31.19
#